data_AF-A0A9D8BYZ0-F1
#
_entry.id   AF-A0A9D8BYZ0-F1
#
_cell.length_a   1.000
_cell.length_b   1.000
_cell.length_c   1.000
_cell.angle_alpha   90.00
_cell.angle_beta   90.00
_cell.angle_gamma   90.00
#
_symmetry.space_group_name_H-M   'P 1'
#
loop_
_entity.id
_entity.type
_entity.pdbx_description
1 polymer ?
#
loop_
_entity_poly.entity_id
_entity_poly.type
_entity_poly.pdbx_seq_one_letter_code
_entity_poly.pdbx_strand_id
1 'polypeptide(L)'
;AKWPEVTNTMFRLPVGYTIGIWVVNLNTWNKLSKDTQAFLQKQMQSHENKAWQMIEAETEEGVNCATGQGACSPGNPGKVKLVKPAASDLAAREKVLNEVVLARWAKRCGDACATKWNDLVGKKYNLTAVAK
;
A
#
# COMPACT_ATOMS: atom_id res chain seq x y z
N ALA A 1 -0.06 -15.03 -10.57
CA ALA A 1 1.28 -15.64 -10.69
C ALA A 1 1.33 -16.92 -9.85
N LYS A 2 1.98 -17.97 -10.33
CA LYS A 2 1.98 -19.32 -9.75
C LYS A 2 2.96 -19.51 -8.59
N TRP A 3 3.09 -18.50 -7.72
CA TRP A 3 4.01 -18.54 -6.56
C TRP A 3 3.85 -19.78 -5.66
N PRO A 4 2.64 -20.33 -5.45
CA PRO A 4 2.49 -21.57 -4.67
C PRO A 4 3.17 -22.81 -5.27
N GLU A 5 3.56 -22.78 -6.56
CA GLU A 5 4.30 -23.88 -7.20
C GLU A 5 5.78 -23.91 -6.80
N VAL A 6 6.33 -22.79 -6.32
CA VAL A 6 7.77 -22.63 -6.04
C VAL A 6 8.08 -22.08 -4.64
N THR A 7 7.06 -21.87 -3.81
CA THR A 7 7.21 -21.38 -2.43
C THR A 7 6.47 -22.28 -1.46
N ASN A 8 6.98 -22.39 -0.23
CA ASN A 8 6.39 -23.24 0.81
C ASN A 8 5.79 -22.45 1.98
N THR A 9 6.16 -21.18 2.14
CA THR A 9 5.77 -20.34 3.28
C THR A 9 5.45 -18.91 2.83
N MET A 10 4.37 -18.35 3.38
CA MET A 10 3.98 -16.96 3.24
C MET A 10 4.04 -16.31 4.62
N PHE A 11 5.02 -15.45 4.83
CA PHE A 11 5.08 -14.61 6.04
C PHE A 11 4.37 -13.28 5.80
N ARG A 12 3.20 -13.10 6.43
CA ARG A 12 2.31 -11.97 6.17
C ARG A 12 2.66 -10.75 7.03
N LEU A 13 3.91 -10.28 6.92
CA LEU A 13 4.38 -9.04 7.56
C LEU A 13 4.28 -7.87 6.56
N PRO A 14 3.46 -6.84 6.82
CA PRO A 14 3.39 -5.67 5.94
C PRO A 14 4.69 -4.87 6.05
N VAL A 15 5.48 -4.81 4.97
CA VAL A 15 6.78 -4.08 4.94
C VAL A 15 6.78 -2.90 3.96
N GLY A 16 5.69 -2.70 3.23
CA GLY A 16 5.57 -1.64 2.24
C GLY A 16 4.13 -1.50 1.75
N TYR A 17 3.96 -0.63 0.78
CA TYR A 17 2.69 -0.35 0.11
C TYR A 17 2.96 0.04 -1.34
N THR A 18 1.94 -0.14 -2.18
CA THR A 18 1.95 0.36 -3.56
C THR A 18 1.08 1.61 -3.62
N ILE A 19 1.51 2.60 -4.39
CA ILE A 19 0.72 3.80 -4.68
C ILE A 19 0.26 3.72 -6.13
N GLY A 20 -1.06 3.83 -6.34
CA GLY A 20 -1.64 4.12 -7.65
C GLY A 20 -2.00 5.59 -7.73
N ILE A 21 -1.66 6.26 -8.82
CA ILE A 21 -2.11 7.63 -9.10
C ILE A 21 -2.78 7.68 -10.47
N TRP A 22 -3.92 8.37 -10.52
CA TRP A 22 -4.59 8.69 -11.77
C TRP A 22 -4.25 10.13 -12.13
N VAL A 23 -3.61 10.31 -13.28
CA VAL A 23 -3.15 11.63 -13.74
C VAL A 23 -3.79 11.96 -15.07
N VAL A 24 -4.08 13.25 -15.26
CA VAL A 24 -4.60 13.82 -16.51
C VAL A 24 -3.67 14.93 -16.96
N ASN A 25 -3.47 15.06 -18.27
CA ASN A 25 -2.73 16.17 -18.83
C ASN A 25 -3.39 17.51 -18.44
N LEU A 26 -2.61 18.44 -17.88
CA LEU A 26 -3.14 19.71 -17.37
C LEU A 26 -3.73 20.61 -18.47
N ASN A 27 -3.15 20.62 -19.67
CA ASN A 27 -3.67 21.40 -20.79
C ASN A 27 -5.00 20.83 -21.29
N THR A 28 -5.14 19.51 -21.33
CA THR A 28 -6.42 18.86 -21.63
C THR A 28 -7.45 19.16 -20.54
N TRP A 29 -7.06 19.02 -19.27
CA TRP A 29 -7.94 19.28 -18.14
C TRP A 29 -8.51 20.70 -18.18
N ASN A 30 -7.66 21.69 -18.43
CA ASN A 30 -8.05 23.11 -18.46
C ASN A 30 -8.97 23.47 -19.65
N LYS A 31 -9.04 22.64 -20.69
CA LYS A 31 -9.97 22.82 -21.81
C LYS A 31 -11.38 22.28 -21.51
N LEU A 32 -11.54 21.48 -20.46
CA LEU A 32 -12.85 20.96 -20.05
C LEU A 32 -13.67 22.05 -19.36
N SER A 33 -15.00 21.98 -19.48
CA SER A 33 -15.89 22.85 -18.69
C SER A 33 -15.76 22.54 -17.20
N LYS A 34 -16.13 23.50 -16.34
CA LYS A 34 -16.13 23.31 -14.88
C LYS A 34 -17.04 22.16 -14.45
N ASP A 35 -18.18 21.99 -15.10
CA ASP A 35 -19.10 20.89 -14.82
C ASP A 35 -18.50 19.54 -15.18
N THR A 36 -17.80 19.43 -16.31
CA THR A 36 -17.09 18.19 -16.68
C THR A 36 -15.94 17.90 -15.72
N GLN A 37 -15.17 18.92 -15.31
CA GLN A 37 -14.12 18.77 -14.30
C GLN A 37 -14.70 18.22 -12.98
N ALA A 38 -15.77 18.83 -12.47
CA ALA A 38 -16.43 18.41 -11.24
C ALA A 38 -17.00 16.98 -11.35
N PHE A 39 -17.62 16.65 -12.49
CA PHE A 39 -18.13 15.30 -12.76
C PHE A 39 -17.00 14.26 -12.71
N LEU A 40 -15.90 14.49 -13.44
CA LEU A 40 -14.76 13.57 -13.47
C LEU A 40 -14.14 13.40 -12.08
N GLN A 41 -13.93 14.48 -11.33
CA GLN A 41 -13.42 14.39 -9.96
C GLN A 41 -14.32 13.53 -9.08
N LYS A 42 -15.65 13.71 -9.15
CA LYS A 42 -16.61 12.90 -8.40
C LYS A 42 -16.55 11.42 -8.77
N GLN A 43 -16.48 11.11 -10.08
CA GLN A 43 -16.39 9.72 -10.53
C GLN A 43 -15.07 9.07 -10.14
N MET A 44 -13.95 9.79 -10.22
CA MET A 44 -12.65 9.29 -9.80
C MET A 44 -12.60 9.01 -8.29
N GLN A 45 -13.22 9.86 -7.46
CA GLN A 45 -13.34 9.58 -6.03
C GLN A 45 -14.20 8.34 -5.74
N SER A 46 -15.31 8.16 -6.47
CA SER A 46 -16.11 6.94 -6.36
C SER A 46 -15.35 5.70 -6.82
N HIS A 47 -14.59 5.81 -7.90
CA HIS A 47 -13.74 4.75 -8.42
C HIS A 47 -12.64 4.37 -7.44
N GLU A 48 -11.94 5.35 -6.85
CA GLU A 48 -10.91 5.11 -5.84
C GLU A 48 -11.46 4.31 -4.64
N ASN A 49 -12.62 4.69 -4.11
CA ASN A 49 -13.25 3.95 -3.01
C ASN A 49 -13.55 2.49 -3.37
N LYS A 50 -14.04 2.24 -4.58
CA LYS A 50 -14.30 0.88 -5.07
C LYS A 50 -13.01 0.10 -5.30
N ALA A 51 -11.98 0.75 -5.82
CA ALA A 51 -10.67 0.15 -6.05
C ALA A 51 -10.03 -0.30 -4.72
N TRP A 52 -10.10 0.51 -3.66
CA TRP A 52 -9.62 0.11 -2.34
C TRP A 52 -10.33 -1.14 -1.79
N GLN A 53 -11.67 -1.18 -1.87
CA GLN A 53 -12.45 -2.36 -1.46
C GLN A 53 -12.08 -3.61 -2.25
N MET A 54 -11.89 -3.45 -3.57
CA MET A 54 -11.46 -4.54 -4.44
C MET A 54 -10.07 -5.06 -4.07
N ILE A 55 -9.09 -4.17 -3.86
CA ILE A 55 -7.72 -4.54 -3.50
C ILE A 55 -7.69 -5.31 -2.17
N GLU A 56 -8.49 -4.89 -1.18
CA GLU A 56 -8.62 -5.61 0.09
C GLU A 56 -9.17 -7.03 -0.11
N ALA A 57 -10.27 -7.16 -0.87
CA ALA A 57 -10.89 -8.45 -1.17
C ALA A 57 -9.94 -9.38 -1.95
N GLU A 58 -9.30 -8.86 -3.00
CA GLU A 58 -8.32 -9.60 -3.82
C GLU A 58 -7.09 -10.00 -3.02
N THR A 59 -6.66 -9.19 -2.06
CA THR A 59 -5.55 -9.52 -1.16
C THR A 59 -5.90 -10.73 -0.30
N GLU A 60 -7.09 -10.76 0.32
CA GLU A 60 -7.52 -11.92 1.11
C GLU A 60 -7.76 -13.16 0.25
N GLU A 61 -8.38 -13.00 -0.93
CA GLU A 61 -8.55 -14.10 -1.87
C GLU A 61 -7.19 -14.67 -2.32
N GLY A 62 -6.20 -13.81 -2.60
CA GLY A 62 -4.85 -14.22 -2.93
C GLY A 62 -4.19 -15.05 -1.82
N VAL A 63 -4.38 -14.67 -0.55
CA VAL A 63 -3.90 -15.45 0.61
C VAL A 63 -4.63 -16.79 0.70
N ASN A 64 -5.96 -16.81 0.54
CA ASN A 64 -6.76 -18.03 0.58
C ASN A 64 -6.35 -18.99 -0.53
N CYS A 65 -6.21 -18.49 -1.75
CA CYS A 65 -5.71 -19.22 -2.91
C CYS A 65 -4.31 -19.79 -2.68
N ALA A 66 -3.37 -18.99 -2.17
CA ALA A 66 -1.99 -19.45 -1.99
C ALA A 66 -1.87 -20.57 -0.95
N THR A 67 -2.68 -20.48 0.11
CA THR A 67 -2.60 -21.35 1.29
C THR A 67 -3.55 -22.55 1.23
N GLY A 68 -4.58 -22.47 0.40
CA GLY A 68 -5.67 -23.43 0.36
C GLY A 68 -6.66 -23.32 1.53
N GLN A 69 -6.68 -22.18 2.23
CA GLN A 69 -7.48 -21.96 3.45
C GLN A 69 -8.79 -21.17 3.22
N GLY A 70 -9.40 -21.30 2.04
CA GLY A 70 -10.65 -20.63 1.71
C GLY A 70 -11.09 -20.85 0.27
N ALA A 71 -12.10 -20.11 -0.17
CA ALA A 71 -12.49 -20.09 -1.58
C ALA A 71 -11.36 -19.51 -2.43
N CYS A 72 -11.13 -20.12 -3.60
CA CYS A 72 -10.20 -19.63 -4.60
C CYS A 72 -10.90 -19.66 -5.95
N SER A 73 -11.45 -18.52 -6.38
CA SER A 73 -12.12 -18.41 -7.68
C SER A 73 -11.15 -18.37 -8.89
N PRO A 74 -9.91 -17.83 -8.82
CA PRO A 74 -9.08 -17.64 -10.00
C PRO A 74 -8.30 -18.89 -10.45
N GLY A 75 -8.36 -20.02 -9.72
CA GLY A 75 -7.62 -21.23 -10.08
C GLY A 75 -7.49 -22.26 -8.97
N ASN A 76 -6.48 -23.14 -9.10
CA ASN A 76 -6.26 -24.22 -8.15
C ASN A 76 -5.65 -23.71 -6.83
N PRO A 77 -6.19 -24.12 -5.67
CA PRO A 77 -5.62 -23.79 -4.38
C PRO A 77 -4.18 -24.33 -4.22
N GLY A 78 -3.32 -23.51 -3.63
CA GLY A 78 -1.97 -23.88 -3.22
C GLY A 78 -1.93 -24.54 -1.84
N LYS A 79 -0.71 -24.78 -1.35
CA LYS A 79 -0.44 -25.39 -0.04
C LYS A 79 0.60 -24.62 0.76
N VAL A 80 0.74 -23.32 0.48
CA VAL A 80 1.72 -22.47 1.15
C VAL A 80 1.34 -22.32 2.63
N LYS A 81 2.29 -22.55 3.53
CA LYS A 81 2.08 -22.34 4.96
C LYS A 81 1.96 -20.84 5.26
N LEU A 82 0.83 -20.40 5.80
CA LEU A 82 0.67 -19.03 6.30
C LEU A 82 1.34 -18.86 7.65
N VAL A 83 2.19 -17.85 7.79
CA VAL A 83 2.79 -17.42 9.05
C VAL A 83 2.38 -15.97 9.29
N LYS A 84 1.73 -15.70 10.42
CA LYS A 84 1.39 -14.33 10.85
C LYS A 84 2.49 -13.79 11.75
N PRO A 85 2.80 -12.48 11.68
CA PRO A 85 3.83 -11.88 12.52
C PRO A 85 3.45 -11.92 14.00
N ALA A 86 4.42 -12.26 14.85
CA ALA A 86 4.33 -12.10 16.28
C ALA A 86 4.52 -10.62 16.67
N ALA A 87 4.21 -10.29 17.93
CA ALA A 87 4.43 -8.94 18.45
C ALA A 87 5.90 -8.50 18.35
N SER A 88 6.85 -9.43 18.54
CA SER A 88 8.28 -9.18 18.37
C SER A 88 8.66 -8.80 16.93
N ASP A 89 8.00 -9.40 15.93
CA ASP A 89 8.25 -9.09 14.52
C ASP A 89 7.76 -7.69 14.16
N LEU A 90 6.59 -7.31 14.69
CA LEU A 90 6.05 -5.97 14.52
C LEU A 90 6.93 -4.90 15.19
N ALA A 91 7.42 -5.18 16.40
CA ALA A 91 8.35 -4.30 17.11
C ALA A 91 9.70 -4.16 16.37
N ALA A 92 10.25 -5.27 15.86
CA ALA A 92 11.47 -5.25 15.06
C ALA A 92 11.27 -4.43 13.77
N ARG A 93 10.15 -4.61 13.08
CA ARG A 93 9.79 -3.82 11.90
C ARG A 93 9.68 -2.33 12.23
N GLU A 94 9.01 -1.96 13.32
CA GLU A 94 8.85 -0.56 13.73
C GLU A 94 10.18 0.09 14.10
N LYS A 95 11.06 -0.64 14.78
CA LYS A 95 12.43 -0.20 15.06
C LYS A 95 13.19 0.10 13.77
N VAL A 96 13.20 -0.83 12.81
CA VAL A 96 13.88 -0.64 11.52
C VAL A 96 13.27 0.50 10.71
N LEU A 97 11.93 0.64 10.74
CA LEU A 97 11.23 1.74 10.08
C LEU A 97 11.74 3.10 10.60
N ASN A 98 11.76 3.30 11.93
CA ASN A 98 12.13 4.57 12.54
C ASN A 98 13.63 4.84 12.50
N GLU A 99 14.48 3.84 12.77
CA GLU A 99 15.93 4.05 12.90
C GLU A 99 16.66 4.07 11.56
N VAL A 100 16.16 3.32 10.56
CA VAL A 100 16.87 3.13 9.28
C VAL A 100 16.09 3.71 8.11
N VAL A 101 14.84 3.27 7.93
CA VAL A 101 14.08 3.58 6.70
C VAL A 101 13.71 5.05 6.63
N LEU A 102 13.07 5.59 7.67
CA LEU A 102 12.64 6.99 7.71
C LEU A 102 13.82 7.95 7.72
N ALA A 103 14.91 7.60 8.40
CA ALA A 103 16.13 8.42 8.40
C ALA A 103 16.76 8.53 7.00
N ARG A 104 16.96 7.39 6.32
CA ARG A 104 17.49 7.37 4.95
C ARG A 104 16.54 8.00 3.95
N TRP A 105 15.23 7.82 4.15
CA TRP A 105 14.22 8.45 3.31
C TRP A 105 14.23 9.97 3.47
N ALA A 106 14.25 10.48 4.70
CA ALA A 106 14.31 11.92 4.99
C ALA A 106 15.54 12.57 4.33
N LYS A 107 16.71 11.91 4.40
CA LYS A 107 17.93 12.37 3.72
C LYS A 107 17.77 12.50 2.20
N ARG A 108 17.03 11.59 1.55
CA ARG A 108 16.76 11.67 0.10
C ARG A 108 15.65 12.66 -0.27
N CYS A 109 14.66 12.79 0.62
CA CYS A 109 13.49 13.66 0.46
C CYS A 109 13.88 15.13 0.64
N GLY A 110 14.82 15.44 1.54
CA GLY A 110 15.25 16.79 1.88
C GLY A 110 14.32 17.46 2.90
N ASP A 111 14.83 18.51 3.55
CA ASP A 111 14.23 19.09 4.76
C ASP A 111 12.76 19.50 4.56
N ALA A 112 12.46 20.29 3.53
CA ALA A 112 11.09 20.76 3.28
C ALA A 112 10.09 19.60 3.05
N CYS A 113 10.54 18.56 2.33
CA CYS A 113 9.73 17.37 2.05
C CYS A 113 9.52 16.53 3.33
N ALA A 114 10.56 16.35 4.15
CA ALA A 114 10.49 15.58 5.38
C ALA A 114 9.62 16.28 6.45
N THR A 115 9.75 17.59 6.61
CA THR A 115 8.89 18.40 7.50
C THR A 115 7.43 18.25 7.09
N LYS A 116 7.11 18.47 5.81
CA LYS A 116 5.72 18.34 5.33
C LYS A 116 5.16 16.93 5.53
N TRP A 117 5.98 15.90 5.36
CA TRP A 117 5.55 14.53 5.61
C TRP A 117 5.31 14.26 7.10
N ASN A 118 6.16 14.78 7.99
CA ASN A 118 5.94 14.68 9.43
C ASN A 118 4.62 15.33 9.85
N ASP A 119 4.28 16.48 9.27
CA ASP A 119 3.03 17.20 9.56
C ASP A 119 1.79 16.44 9.09
N LEU A 120 1.84 15.80 7.92
CA LEU A 120 0.69 15.13 7.29
C LEU A 120 0.54 13.66 7.72
N VAL A 121 1.64 12.91 7.71
CA VAL A 121 1.67 11.46 7.90
C VAL A 121 2.26 11.12 9.26
N GLY A 122 3.41 11.70 9.60
CA GLY A 122 4.13 11.42 10.85
C GLY A 122 3.23 11.59 12.07
N LYS A 123 2.56 12.74 12.19
CA LYS A 123 1.62 13.04 13.27
C LYS A 123 0.46 12.04 13.37
N LYS A 124 -0.11 11.63 12.22
CA LYS A 124 -1.25 10.71 12.18
C LYS A 124 -0.89 9.30 12.65
N TYR A 125 0.33 8.86 12.36
CA TYR A 125 0.78 7.49 12.62
C TYR A 125 1.85 7.39 13.72
N ASN A 126 2.11 8.47 14.45
CA ASN A 126 3.17 8.57 15.46
C ASN A 126 4.56 8.16 14.92
N LEU A 127 4.89 8.62 13.72
CA LEU A 127 6.17 8.38 13.04
C LEU A 127 6.95 9.69 12.94
N THR A 128 8.28 9.61 12.96
CA THR A 128 9.15 10.78 12.73
C THR A 128 10.22 10.46 11.71
N ALA A 129 10.25 11.24 10.63
CA ALA A 129 11.30 11.21 9.61
C ALA A 129 12.28 12.36 9.84
N VAL A 130 13.43 12.04 10.44
CA VAL A 130 14.56 12.99 10.62
C VAL A 130 15.78 12.41 9.92
N ALA A 131 16.42 13.22 9.07
CA ALA A 131 17.66 12.82 8.42
C ALA A 131 18.74 12.56 9.49
N LYS A 132 19.42 11.41 9.37
CA LYS A 132 20.58 11.03 10.17
C LYS A 132 21.69 10.55 9.24
#